data_AF-A0A5Q4SG18-F1
#
_entry.id   AF-A0A5Q4SG18-F1
#
_cell.length_a   1.000
_cell.length_b   1.000
_cell.length_c   1.000
_cell.angle_alpha   90.00
_cell.angle_beta   90.00
_cell.angle_gamma   90.00
#
_symmetry.space_group_name_H-M   'P 1'
#
loop_
_entity.id
_entity.type
_entity.pdbx_description
1 polymer ?
#
loop_
_entity_poly.entity_id
_entity_poly.type
_entity_poly.pdbx_seq_one_letter_code
_entity_poly.pdbx_strand_id
1 'polypeptide(L)'
;MLPFGVGAVLDVQGESFVAAGIERWPDLKTPVPSDRLAARLGVKGFYAAPHTLNDRYDQPDRPGVPHVRFPGWLFCGACRSMVRFLREMEKPGEPPVCAACAAAPRLTPMRFVRICADGHLDDVDWWYWAHSRLAPELRDSCTEKKHTWQARRLAFRVADRASGLEALSVRCGATRHDGKQCGAERDLLDILGPQGGHCPGRNPWQRRDENATCGQQVHIVQRTAGNVYYPAVYSALDIPQSAEPPRAEQDAAEAVRGHGCWPLLLDAPDESRADTFRRLIKEDTEAPDSLIDQLVAEATGAPAPTPPAAGPDARKTDLSRDEWNAFDAALLPEPTGEFAVRRGGLGLDGETEEPWAALDEHIGGVVLADRLREVRALTGFRRHSPGGTLVPADTSGRLRWLPATEVYGEGIVLTLDDKRLTAWESDPRVRAHVRGIRADLDASFRGDQLAETAGGELSPRFLLLHTVAHLLIRQLSFDSGYTTASLRERVYGRPEHGQHGLLIYTAAGDAEGTLGGLVRQGEAPHFAETLIRMLEAAAWCSADPLCAEHTGQGFGNLNRAACHACTLLPETSCQTGNTLLDRALVVGSARVPGYFTDVLTASREYAAATVQG
;
A
#
# COMPACT_ATOMS: atom_id res chain seq x y z
N MET A 1 -4.75 12.08 -4.35
CA MET A 1 -6.12 11.50 -4.45
C MET A 1 -6.34 10.23 -3.63
N LEU A 2 -5.31 9.43 -3.31
CA LEU A 2 -5.48 8.13 -2.64
C LEU A 2 -6.22 8.14 -1.28
N PRO A 3 -6.08 9.13 -0.39
CA PRO A 3 -6.85 9.16 0.86
C PRO A 3 -8.30 9.64 0.70
N PHE A 4 -8.72 10.06 -0.49
CA PHE A 4 -10.05 10.63 -0.76
C PHE A 4 -10.80 9.85 -1.86
N GLY A 5 -10.49 8.56 -1.98
CA GLY A 5 -11.17 7.64 -2.90
C GLY A 5 -12.61 7.33 -2.50
N VAL A 6 -13.30 6.54 -3.32
CA VAL A 6 -14.68 6.06 -3.04
C VAL A 6 -14.79 5.55 -1.60
N GLY A 7 -15.78 6.02 -0.84
CA GLY A 7 -16.02 5.60 0.54
C GLY A 7 -15.09 6.25 1.58
N ALA A 8 -14.10 7.03 1.20
CA ALA A 8 -13.29 7.78 2.16
C ALA A 8 -14.09 8.92 2.81
N VAL A 9 -13.85 9.17 4.09
CA VAL A 9 -14.42 10.31 4.82
C VAL A 9 -13.51 11.51 4.62
N LEU A 10 -14.07 12.64 4.17
CA LEU A 10 -13.41 13.91 3.95
C LEU A 10 -13.96 14.94 4.93
N ASP A 11 -13.09 15.49 5.77
CA ASP A 11 -13.42 16.68 6.57
C ASP A 11 -12.92 17.94 5.87
N VAL A 12 -13.79 18.92 5.72
CA VAL A 12 -13.44 20.20 5.08
C VAL A 12 -14.19 21.34 5.75
N GLN A 13 -13.46 22.39 6.13
CA GLN A 13 -14.00 23.62 6.74
C GLN A 13 -14.91 23.41 7.98
N GLY A 14 -14.81 22.29 8.69
CA GLY A 14 -15.68 21.96 9.83
C GLY A 14 -16.92 21.14 9.49
N GLU A 15 -17.07 20.74 8.23
CA GLU A 15 -18.02 19.74 7.76
C GLU A 15 -17.34 18.40 7.48
N SER A 16 -18.15 17.36 7.30
CA SER A 16 -17.70 16.00 7.03
C SER A 16 -18.59 15.36 5.97
N PHE A 17 -17.95 14.72 5.00
CA PHE A 17 -18.59 14.08 3.87
C PHE A 17 -17.94 12.72 3.59
N VAL A 18 -18.60 11.88 2.80
CA VAL A 18 -18.04 10.65 2.26
C VAL A 18 -18.13 10.67 0.73
N ALA A 19 -17.05 10.28 0.06
CA ALA A 19 -17.03 10.17 -1.40
C ALA A 19 -17.94 9.02 -1.86
N ALA A 20 -18.79 9.26 -2.85
CA ALA A 20 -19.67 8.23 -3.39
C ALA A 20 -18.96 7.33 -4.41
N GLY A 21 -19.57 6.17 -4.69
CA GLY A 21 -19.07 5.20 -5.65
C GLY A 21 -19.00 5.73 -7.08
N ILE A 22 -18.15 5.10 -7.90
CA ILE A 22 -17.92 5.53 -9.28
C ILE A 22 -19.15 5.41 -10.18
N GLU A 23 -20.16 4.65 -9.76
CA GLU A 23 -21.47 4.59 -10.43
C GLU A 23 -22.24 5.93 -10.41
N ARG A 24 -21.84 6.88 -9.55
CA ARG A 24 -22.45 8.21 -9.46
C ARG A 24 -21.63 9.33 -10.08
N TRP A 25 -20.45 9.01 -10.62
CA TRP A 25 -19.59 10.00 -11.25
C TRP A 25 -20.22 10.55 -12.53
N PRO A 26 -19.96 11.83 -12.88
CA PRO A 26 -20.45 12.41 -14.13
C PRO A 26 -19.89 11.69 -15.36
N ASP A 27 -20.58 11.83 -16.49
CA ASP A 27 -20.19 11.18 -17.76
C ASP A 27 -18.90 11.75 -18.37
N LEU A 28 -18.55 13.00 -18.04
CA LEU A 28 -17.29 13.60 -18.47
C LEU A 28 -16.14 12.93 -17.73
N LYS A 29 -15.36 12.13 -18.46
CA LYS A 29 -14.24 11.36 -17.92
C LYS A 29 -12.98 11.65 -18.70
N THR A 30 -11.89 11.90 -17.99
CA THR A 30 -10.55 12.03 -18.57
C THR A 30 -9.90 10.65 -18.54
N PRO A 31 -9.59 10.03 -19.69
CA PRO A 31 -8.96 8.72 -19.72
C PRO A 31 -7.55 8.77 -19.14
N VAL A 32 -7.16 7.71 -18.43
CA VAL A 32 -5.79 7.49 -17.96
C VAL A 32 -5.33 6.17 -18.60
N PRO A 33 -4.57 6.21 -19.71
CA PRO A 33 -4.16 4.99 -20.42
C PRO A 33 -3.18 4.19 -19.56
N SER A 34 -3.37 2.87 -19.49
CA SER A 34 -2.40 1.90 -18.93
C SER A 34 -2.86 0.48 -19.28
N ASP A 35 -2.42 -0.03 -20.43
CA ASP A 35 -2.90 -1.32 -20.96
C ASP A 35 -2.47 -2.50 -20.09
N ARG A 36 -1.23 -2.47 -19.58
CA ARG A 36 -0.68 -3.51 -18.69
C ARG A 36 -1.49 -3.63 -17.40
N LEU A 37 -1.80 -2.49 -16.77
CA LEU A 37 -2.60 -2.47 -15.55
C LEU A 37 -4.05 -2.87 -15.83
N ALA A 38 -4.63 -2.44 -16.96
CA ALA A 38 -5.99 -2.81 -17.36
C ALA A 38 -6.12 -4.32 -17.59
N ALA A 39 -5.15 -4.93 -18.29
CA ALA A 39 -5.08 -6.37 -18.50
C ALA A 39 -4.96 -7.13 -17.18
N ARG A 40 -4.08 -6.69 -16.27
CA ARG A 40 -3.90 -7.30 -14.94
C ARG A 40 -5.16 -7.23 -14.08
N LEU A 41 -5.93 -6.14 -14.16
CA LEU A 41 -7.16 -5.95 -13.38
C LEU A 41 -8.42 -6.46 -14.09
N GLY A 42 -8.33 -6.90 -15.35
CA GLY A 42 -9.48 -7.36 -16.13
C GLY A 42 -10.51 -6.26 -16.43
N VAL A 43 -10.07 -5.01 -16.54
CA VAL A 43 -10.92 -3.84 -16.82
C VAL A 43 -10.65 -3.29 -18.23
N LYS A 44 -11.58 -2.50 -18.76
CA LYS A 44 -11.46 -1.87 -20.10
C LYS A 44 -10.61 -0.60 -20.11
N GLY A 45 -10.27 -0.05 -18.95
CA GLY A 45 -9.46 1.15 -18.84
C GLY A 45 -9.70 1.91 -17.54
N PHE A 46 -9.06 3.07 -17.44
CA PHE A 46 -9.09 3.92 -16.26
C PHE A 46 -9.47 5.35 -16.59
N TYR A 47 -10.02 6.04 -15.59
CA TYR A 47 -10.37 7.44 -15.71
C TYR A 47 -9.95 8.22 -14.46
N ALA A 48 -9.47 9.44 -14.67
CA ALA A 48 -9.18 10.36 -13.60
C ALA A 48 -10.46 10.78 -12.88
N ALA A 49 -10.35 11.14 -11.60
CA ALA A 49 -11.47 11.77 -10.94
C ALA A 49 -11.84 13.07 -11.66
N PRO A 50 -13.15 13.35 -11.87
CA PRO A 50 -13.59 14.58 -12.50
C PRO A 50 -13.04 15.79 -11.72
N HIS A 51 -12.21 16.58 -12.39
CA HIS A 51 -11.72 17.86 -11.89
C HIS A 51 -12.53 19.00 -12.51
N THR A 52 -12.61 20.13 -11.81
CA THR A 52 -12.97 21.40 -12.44
C THR A 52 -11.89 21.70 -13.48
N LEU A 53 -12.26 21.91 -14.75
CA LEU A 53 -11.34 21.95 -15.90
C LEU A 53 -10.27 23.08 -15.89
N ASN A 54 -10.11 23.83 -14.81
CA ASN A 54 -9.16 24.91 -14.71
C ASN A 54 -8.68 25.13 -13.26
N ASP A 55 -7.36 25.35 -13.10
CA ASP A 55 -6.70 25.73 -11.84
C ASP A 55 -7.22 27.03 -11.22
N ARG A 56 -8.05 27.76 -11.96
CA ARG A 56 -8.67 29.02 -11.56
C ARG A 56 -10.07 28.87 -10.96
N TYR A 57 -10.66 27.67 -10.95
CA TYR A 57 -12.02 27.42 -10.44
C TYR A 57 -13.10 28.29 -11.11
N ASP A 58 -12.90 28.78 -12.35
CA ASP A 58 -13.78 29.79 -12.97
C ASP A 58 -15.19 29.26 -13.32
N GLN A 59 -15.41 27.93 -13.26
CA GLN A 59 -16.72 27.30 -13.44
C GLN A 59 -17.14 26.57 -12.15
N PRO A 60 -17.72 27.29 -11.17
CA PRO A 60 -18.17 26.70 -9.90
C PRO A 60 -19.23 25.60 -10.06
N ASP A 61 -19.94 25.58 -11.20
CA ASP A 61 -21.07 24.67 -11.45
C ASP A 61 -20.69 23.37 -12.18
N ARG A 62 -19.40 23.12 -12.47
CA ARG A 62 -19.01 21.87 -13.14
C ARG A 62 -19.02 20.71 -12.13
N PRO A 63 -19.74 19.60 -12.39
CA PRO A 63 -19.86 18.52 -11.42
C PRO A 63 -18.52 17.83 -11.17
N GLY A 64 -18.01 17.93 -9.95
CA GLY A 64 -16.86 17.17 -9.46
C GLY A 64 -17.26 15.77 -8.95
N VAL A 65 -16.37 15.14 -8.19
CA VAL A 65 -16.68 13.86 -7.51
C VAL A 65 -17.84 14.06 -6.53
N PRO A 66 -18.92 13.27 -6.63
CA PRO A 66 -20.06 13.38 -5.72
C PRO A 66 -19.67 12.98 -4.30
N HIS A 67 -19.96 13.88 -3.35
CA HIS A 67 -19.79 13.65 -1.92
C HIS A 67 -21.15 13.72 -1.22
N VAL A 68 -21.32 12.89 -0.18
CA VAL A 68 -22.54 12.84 0.62
C VAL A 68 -22.22 13.20 2.06
N ARG A 69 -23.02 14.07 2.68
CA ARG A 69 -22.83 14.46 4.08
C ARG A 69 -22.85 13.23 4.98
N PHE A 70 -21.79 13.07 5.74
CA PHE A 70 -21.64 11.97 6.69
C PHE A 70 -20.60 12.35 7.75
N PRO A 71 -20.85 12.12 9.05
CA PRO A 71 -22.05 11.52 9.64
C PRO A 71 -23.32 12.36 9.44
N GLY A 72 -24.48 11.71 9.34
CA GLY A 72 -25.75 12.39 9.21
C GLY A 72 -26.20 13.04 10.52
N TRP A 73 -25.74 12.54 11.67
CA TRP A 73 -25.99 13.19 12.95
C TRP A 73 -25.02 14.34 13.20
N LEU A 74 -25.60 15.51 13.47
CA LEU A 74 -24.91 16.73 13.82
C LEU A 74 -25.39 17.22 15.20
N PHE A 75 -24.64 18.10 15.84
CA PHE A 75 -25.05 18.76 17.07
C PHE A 75 -24.70 20.25 17.08
N CYS A 76 -25.45 21.03 17.86
CA CYS A 76 -25.19 22.45 18.05
C CYS A 76 -24.21 22.68 19.22
N GLY A 77 -23.12 23.40 18.98
CA GLY A 77 -22.16 23.75 20.04
C GLY A 77 -22.76 24.63 21.16
N ALA A 78 -23.79 25.42 20.85
CA ALA A 78 -24.43 26.33 21.80
C ALA A 78 -25.52 25.65 22.65
N CYS A 79 -26.60 25.15 22.01
CA CYS A 79 -27.72 24.54 22.75
C CYS A 79 -27.57 23.04 22.99
N ARG A 80 -26.53 22.40 22.44
CA ARG A 80 -26.25 20.96 22.56
C ARG A 80 -27.30 20.04 21.94
N SER A 81 -28.33 20.56 21.28
CA SER A 81 -29.32 19.76 20.55
C SER A 81 -28.67 19.01 19.39
N MET A 82 -29.06 17.74 19.23
CA MET A 82 -28.65 16.89 18.12
C MET A 82 -29.74 16.84 17.05
N VAL A 83 -29.32 16.84 15.78
CA VAL A 83 -30.19 16.78 14.62
C VAL A 83 -29.63 15.78 13.64
N ARG A 84 -30.48 14.90 13.10
CA ARG A 84 -30.13 14.07 11.96
C ARG A 84 -30.41 14.85 10.67
N PHE A 85 -29.35 15.28 10.01
CA PHE A 85 -29.43 15.98 8.74
C PHE A 85 -29.59 14.96 7.60
N LEU A 86 -30.61 15.13 6.78
CA LEU A 86 -30.93 14.23 5.67
C LEU A 86 -30.45 14.83 4.35
N ARG A 87 -30.17 13.99 3.34
CA ARG A 87 -29.72 14.44 2.02
C ARG A 87 -30.69 15.43 1.35
N GLU A 88 -31.98 15.25 1.60
CA GLU A 88 -33.07 16.13 1.11
C GLU A 88 -33.01 17.56 1.69
N MET A 89 -32.32 17.73 2.82
CA MET A 89 -32.14 19.03 3.47
C MET A 89 -30.88 19.76 2.95
N GLU A 90 -30.06 19.08 2.16
CA GLU A 90 -28.82 19.62 1.62
C GLU A 90 -29.11 20.72 0.60
N LYS A 91 -28.37 21.82 0.71
CA LYS A 91 -28.47 22.95 -0.21
C LYS A 91 -27.06 23.35 -0.67
N PRO A 92 -26.82 23.53 -1.97
CA PRO A 92 -25.52 23.94 -2.48
C PRO A 92 -24.98 25.19 -1.79
N GLY A 93 -23.76 25.13 -1.27
CA GLY A 93 -23.06 26.26 -0.64
C GLY A 93 -23.57 26.68 0.74
N GLU A 94 -24.62 26.04 1.28
CA GLU A 94 -25.19 26.39 2.59
C GLU A 94 -24.84 25.32 3.64
N PRO A 95 -23.97 25.62 4.62
CA PRO A 95 -23.67 24.68 5.70
C PRO A 95 -24.90 24.52 6.63
N PRO A 96 -25.06 23.36 7.28
CA PRO A 96 -26.19 23.10 8.16
C PRO A 96 -26.13 23.97 9.42
N VAL A 97 -27.22 24.68 9.72
CA VAL A 97 -27.32 25.59 10.88
C VAL A 97 -28.36 25.14 11.90
N CYS A 98 -28.17 25.53 13.16
CA CYS A 98 -29.08 25.21 14.24
C CYS A 98 -30.36 26.06 14.20
N ALA A 99 -31.46 25.46 13.77
CA ALA A 99 -32.79 26.13 13.75
C ALA A 99 -33.40 26.38 15.15
N ALA A 100 -32.83 25.85 16.24
CA ALA A 100 -33.33 26.07 17.60
C ALA A 100 -32.72 27.32 18.27
N CYS A 101 -31.63 27.85 17.73
CA CYS A 101 -30.93 29.00 18.30
C CYS A 101 -31.17 30.23 17.43
N ALA A 102 -31.47 31.37 18.05
CA ALA A 102 -31.67 32.62 17.32
C ALA A 102 -30.44 33.03 16.47
N ALA A 103 -29.23 32.78 16.98
CA ALA A 103 -27.97 33.06 16.28
C ALA A 103 -27.63 32.07 15.14
N ALA A 104 -28.47 31.06 14.90
CA ALA A 104 -28.28 30.03 13.87
C ALA A 104 -26.82 29.52 13.72
N PRO A 105 -26.13 29.12 14.81
CA PRO A 105 -24.75 28.64 14.73
C PRO A 105 -24.67 27.39 13.86
N ARG A 106 -23.57 27.26 13.13
CA ARG A 106 -23.25 26.08 12.32
C ARG A 106 -23.26 24.81 13.19
N LEU A 107 -23.84 23.74 12.65
CA LEU A 107 -23.87 22.43 13.29
C LEU A 107 -22.55 21.70 13.08
N THR A 108 -22.11 20.97 14.10
CA THR A 108 -20.88 20.18 14.08
C THR A 108 -21.22 18.70 13.87
N PRO A 109 -20.53 17.97 12.97
CA PRO A 109 -20.75 16.54 12.79
C PRO A 109 -20.37 15.74 14.02
N MET A 110 -21.15 14.69 14.32
CA MET A 110 -20.77 13.73 15.35
C MET A 110 -19.44 13.07 15.01
N ARG A 111 -18.60 12.83 16.03
CA ARG A 111 -17.24 12.30 15.83
C ARG A 111 -17.15 10.77 15.82
N PHE A 112 -18.26 10.07 16.06
CA PHE A 112 -18.29 8.62 16.17
C PHE A 112 -19.19 8.01 15.10
N VAL A 113 -18.72 6.92 14.52
CA VAL A 113 -19.37 6.19 13.43
C VAL A 113 -19.31 4.71 13.70
N ARG A 114 -20.22 3.95 13.10
CA ARG A 114 -20.17 2.50 13.11
C ARG A 114 -19.57 1.95 11.83
N ILE A 115 -18.71 0.96 11.97
CA ILE A 115 -18.10 0.18 10.90
C ILE A 115 -18.25 -1.33 11.18
N CYS A 116 -18.06 -2.16 10.16
CA CYS A 116 -17.96 -3.61 10.33
C CYS A 116 -16.89 -4.22 9.40
N ALA A 117 -16.56 -5.50 9.63
CA ALA A 117 -15.61 -6.25 8.81
C ALA A 117 -16.02 -6.38 7.33
N ASP A 118 -17.32 -6.32 7.01
CA ASP A 118 -17.81 -6.31 5.61
C ASP A 118 -17.67 -4.94 4.90
N GLY A 119 -17.06 -3.94 5.54
CA GLY A 119 -16.75 -2.64 4.93
C GLY A 119 -17.87 -1.59 4.97
N HIS A 120 -19.00 -1.90 5.61
CA HIS A 120 -20.11 -0.96 5.82
C HIS A 120 -19.72 0.20 6.74
N LEU A 121 -20.34 1.36 6.49
CA LEU A 121 -20.15 2.60 7.26
C LEU A 121 -21.51 3.26 7.50
N ASP A 122 -21.82 3.57 8.76
CA ASP A 122 -23.08 4.23 9.08
C ASP A 122 -22.99 5.03 10.39
N ASP A 123 -24.02 5.81 10.68
CA ASP A 123 -24.16 6.56 11.92
C ASP A 123 -24.40 5.64 13.11
N VAL A 124 -23.88 6.02 14.28
CA VAL A 124 -24.28 5.40 15.56
C VAL A 124 -25.78 5.63 15.77
N ASP A 125 -26.49 4.59 16.23
CA ASP A 125 -27.88 4.76 16.69
C ASP A 125 -27.87 5.47 18.06
N TRP A 126 -27.78 6.79 18.03
CA TRP A 126 -27.71 7.63 19.22
C TRP A 126 -28.95 7.55 20.09
N TRP A 127 -30.11 7.26 19.50
CA TRP A 127 -31.32 7.01 20.29
C TRP A 127 -31.15 5.71 21.08
N TYR A 128 -30.78 4.62 20.41
CA TYR A 128 -30.55 3.34 21.10
C TYR A 128 -29.44 3.48 22.15
N TRP A 129 -28.34 4.16 21.83
CA TRP A 129 -27.24 4.42 22.77
C TRP A 129 -27.72 5.04 24.07
N ALA A 130 -28.49 6.12 24.01
CA ALA A 130 -29.02 6.81 25.18
C ALA A 130 -29.96 5.93 26.03
N HIS A 131 -30.63 4.93 25.41
CA HIS A 131 -31.61 4.08 26.08
C HIS A 131 -31.09 2.66 26.40
N SER A 132 -29.88 2.29 25.99
CA SER A 132 -29.43 0.89 26.04
C SER A 132 -29.18 0.37 27.46
N ARG A 133 -28.96 1.26 28.44
CA ARG A 133 -28.85 0.91 29.86
C ARG A 133 -30.21 0.89 30.58
N LEU A 134 -31.31 1.23 29.91
CA LEU A 134 -32.66 1.13 30.47
C LEU A 134 -33.23 -0.28 30.25
N ALA A 135 -34.08 -0.72 31.20
CA ALA A 135 -34.87 -1.92 31.02
C ALA A 135 -35.76 -1.83 29.75
N PRO A 136 -36.02 -2.94 29.04
CA PRO A 136 -36.76 -2.94 27.77
C PRO A 136 -38.12 -2.22 27.84
N GLU A 137 -38.85 -2.37 28.95
CA GLU A 137 -40.16 -1.76 29.17
C GLU A 137 -40.06 -0.23 29.27
N LEU A 138 -39.03 0.25 29.98
CA LEU A 138 -38.74 1.67 30.09
C LEU A 138 -38.25 2.23 28.76
N ARG A 139 -37.46 1.47 27.98
CA ARG A 139 -37.06 1.90 26.63
C ARG A 139 -38.26 2.01 25.70
N ASP A 140 -39.17 1.04 25.75
CA ASP A 140 -40.33 0.97 24.87
C ASP A 140 -41.42 1.98 25.23
N SER A 141 -41.44 2.48 26.48
CA SER A 141 -42.32 3.56 26.90
C SER A 141 -41.99 4.94 26.30
N CYS A 142 -40.87 5.08 25.57
CA CYS A 142 -40.45 6.34 24.94
C CYS A 142 -41.19 6.58 23.61
N THR A 143 -41.94 7.69 23.54
CA THR A 143 -42.81 8.01 22.40
C THR A 143 -42.07 8.23 21.07
N GLU A 144 -40.80 8.61 21.13
CA GLU A 144 -39.97 8.93 19.96
C GLU A 144 -39.33 7.67 19.30
N LYS A 145 -39.58 6.46 19.82
CA LYS A 145 -39.05 5.20 19.23
C LYS A 145 -39.42 5.02 17.76
N LYS A 146 -40.58 5.53 17.32
CA LYS A 146 -41.07 5.44 15.93
C LYS A 146 -40.55 6.54 15.00
N HIS A 147 -39.98 7.61 15.56
CA HIS A 147 -39.50 8.81 14.86
C HIS A 147 -38.03 9.12 15.17
N THR A 148 -37.22 8.09 15.44
CA THR A 148 -35.81 8.25 15.86
C THR A 148 -34.96 9.09 14.90
N TRP A 149 -35.30 9.12 13.61
CA TRP A 149 -34.64 9.98 12.61
C TRP A 149 -35.10 11.44 12.62
N GLN A 150 -36.25 11.75 13.22
CA GLN A 150 -36.80 13.11 13.43
C GLN A 150 -36.57 13.62 14.86
N ALA A 151 -35.94 12.82 15.74
CA ALA A 151 -35.81 13.11 17.15
C ALA A 151 -34.93 14.35 17.41
N ARG A 152 -35.51 15.56 17.35
CA ARG A 152 -34.89 16.84 17.73
C ARG A 152 -34.65 16.97 19.25
N ARG A 153 -34.90 15.89 19.99
CA ARG A 153 -34.90 15.85 21.45
C ARG A 153 -33.69 15.13 22.04
N LEU A 154 -32.77 14.63 21.21
CA LEU A 154 -31.47 14.18 21.70
C LEU A 154 -30.56 15.41 21.92
N ALA A 155 -29.75 15.36 22.97
CA ALA A 155 -28.76 16.38 23.27
C ALA A 155 -27.40 15.75 23.62
N PHE A 156 -26.34 16.31 23.04
CA PHE A 156 -24.95 15.91 23.29
C PHE A 156 -24.35 16.79 24.38
N ARG A 157 -24.21 16.26 25.58
CA ARG A 157 -23.81 17.02 26.78
C ARG A 157 -22.34 16.81 27.11
N VAL A 158 -21.79 17.82 27.77
CA VAL A 158 -20.45 17.81 28.35
C VAL A 158 -20.62 18.11 29.83
N ALA A 159 -20.12 17.23 30.70
CA ALA A 159 -20.14 17.41 32.14
C ALA A 159 -18.94 18.24 32.58
N ASP A 160 -19.15 19.22 33.46
CA ASP A 160 -18.10 20.17 33.87
C ASP A 160 -17.02 19.56 34.79
N ARG A 161 -17.28 18.39 35.40
CA ARG A 161 -16.45 17.79 36.46
C ARG A 161 -15.81 16.45 36.09
N ALA A 162 -15.88 16.06 34.83
CA ALA A 162 -15.29 14.82 34.33
C ALA A 162 -14.31 15.14 33.19
N SER A 163 -13.26 14.35 33.05
CA SER A 163 -12.36 14.37 31.89
C SER A 163 -12.77 13.29 30.89
N GLY A 164 -12.12 13.22 29.72
CA GLY A 164 -12.23 12.05 28.85
C GLY A 164 -13.59 11.85 28.17
N LEU A 165 -13.94 10.58 27.92
CA LEU A 165 -15.16 10.17 27.22
C LEU A 165 -16.36 10.11 28.17
N GLU A 166 -16.14 9.82 29.43
CA GLU A 166 -17.11 9.79 30.52
C GLU A 166 -17.74 11.16 30.80
N ALA A 167 -17.04 12.24 30.45
CA ALA A 167 -17.57 13.61 30.50
C ALA A 167 -18.63 13.88 29.42
N LEU A 168 -18.74 13.03 28.41
CA LEU A 168 -19.63 13.23 27.28
C LEU A 168 -20.80 12.28 27.40
N SER A 169 -22.02 12.76 27.19
CA SER A 169 -23.22 11.94 27.24
C SER A 169 -24.22 12.31 26.15
N VAL A 170 -25.06 11.34 25.79
CA VAL A 170 -26.26 11.61 24.98
C VAL A 170 -27.47 11.43 25.86
N ARG A 171 -28.30 12.49 25.93
CA ARG A 171 -29.54 12.50 26.70
C ARG A 171 -30.76 12.64 25.81
N CYS A 172 -31.81 11.89 26.15
CA CYS A 172 -33.14 11.97 25.56
C CYS A 172 -34.05 12.91 26.34
N GLY A 173 -34.46 14.02 25.71
CA GLY A 173 -35.45 14.98 26.20
C GLY A 173 -36.89 14.69 25.75
N ALA A 174 -37.18 13.47 25.26
CA ALA A 174 -38.53 13.05 24.88
C ALA A 174 -39.46 12.90 26.09
N THR A 175 -40.76 12.78 25.83
CA THR A 175 -41.76 12.36 26.81
C THR A 175 -42.07 10.88 26.63
N ARG A 176 -42.42 10.20 27.72
CA ARG A 176 -42.92 8.83 27.74
C ARG A 176 -44.43 8.82 27.47
N HIS A 177 -44.98 7.64 27.21
CA HIS A 177 -46.43 7.46 27.01
C HIS A 177 -47.27 7.89 28.22
N ASP A 178 -46.68 7.87 29.42
CA ASP A 178 -47.30 8.32 30.67
C ASP A 178 -47.19 9.86 30.90
N GLY A 179 -46.70 10.61 29.90
CA GLY A 179 -46.52 12.06 29.97
C GLY A 179 -45.27 12.54 30.72
N LYS A 180 -44.49 11.65 31.34
CA LYS A 180 -43.26 12.02 32.07
C LYS A 180 -42.09 12.22 31.12
N GLN A 181 -41.06 12.95 31.54
CA GLN A 181 -39.82 13.05 30.77
C GLN A 181 -39.11 11.68 30.70
N CYS A 182 -38.63 11.33 29.51
CA CYS A 182 -37.86 10.11 29.28
C CYS A 182 -36.57 10.12 30.10
N GLY A 183 -35.77 11.17 29.93
CA GLY A 183 -34.56 11.40 30.71
C GLY A 183 -33.45 10.37 30.50
N ALA A 184 -33.60 9.44 29.54
CA ALA A 184 -32.60 8.44 29.24
C ALA A 184 -31.26 9.11 28.91
N GLU A 185 -30.19 8.71 29.59
CA GLU A 185 -28.87 9.30 29.42
C GLU A 185 -27.81 8.21 29.53
N ARG A 186 -26.84 8.23 28.62
CA ARG A 186 -25.68 7.34 28.66
C ARG A 186 -24.43 8.13 28.31
N ASP A 187 -23.41 7.97 29.13
CA ASP A 187 -22.06 8.47 28.87
C ASP A 187 -21.40 7.75 27.68
N LEU A 188 -20.24 8.24 27.26
CA LEU A 188 -19.48 7.70 26.12
C LEU A 188 -18.27 6.87 26.55
N LEU A 189 -18.13 6.51 27.83
CA LEU A 189 -16.94 5.80 28.35
C LEU A 189 -16.68 4.51 27.57
N ASP A 190 -17.72 3.72 27.33
CA ASP A 190 -17.65 2.42 26.64
C ASP A 190 -18.05 2.50 25.16
N ILE A 191 -17.98 3.69 24.54
CA ILE A 191 -18.47 3.86 23.16
C ILE A 191 -17.59 3.18 22.12
N LEU A 192 -16.27 3.13 22.34
CA LEU A 192 -15.35 2.60 21.35
C LEU A 192 -15.28 1.07 21.40
N GLY A 193 -15.17 0.45 20.23
CA GLY A 193 -15.04 -1.01 20.11
C GLY A 193 -16.36 -1.72 19.80
N PRO A 194 -16.45 -3.03 20.05
CA PRO A 194 -17.60 -3.84 19.67
C PRO A 194 -18.85 -3.46 20.48
N GLN A 195 -20.00 -3.32 19.80
CA GLN A 195 -21.27 -2.91 20.41
C GLN A 195 -22.39 -3.90 20.12
N GLY A 196 -23.33 -4.07 21.05
CA GLY A 196 -24.44 -5.02 20.87
C GLY A 196 -25.25 -4.76 19.58
N GLY A 197 -25.60 -5.84 18.87
CA GLY A 197 -26.35 -5.81 17.62
C GLY A 197 -25.50 -6.12 16.39
N HIS A 198 -26.17 -6.27 15.24
CA HIS A 198 -25.52 -6.58 13.96
C HIS A 198 -25.51 -5.36 13.03
N CYS A 199 -24.57 -5.38 12.09
CA CYS A 199 -24.46 -4.34 11.08
C CYS A 199 -25.72 -4.29 10.21
N PRO A 200 -26.31 -3.10 9.96
CA PRO A 200 -27.50 -2.97 9.11
C PRO A 200 -27.19 -3.09 7.60
N GLY A 201 -25.93 -3.33 7.23
CA GLY A 201 -25.48 -3.41 5.84
C GLY A 201 -25.60 -2.09 5.06
N ARG A 202 -25.35 -0.96 5.72
CA ARG A 202 -25.52 0.38 5.14
C ARG A 202 -24.20 1.02 4.76
N ASN A 203 -24.22 1.79 3.66
CA ASN A 203 -23.20 2.79 3.36
C ASN A 203 -23.83 4.15 3.11
N PRO A 204 -23.19 5.27 3.47
CA PRO A 204 -23.86 6.56 3.49
C PRO A 204 -24.04 7.18 2.11
N TRP A 205 -23.47 6.61 1.03
CA TRP A 205 -23.73 7.04 -0.36
C TRP A 205 -24.80 6.18 -1.07
N GLN A 206 -25.05 4.97 -0.59
CA GLN A 206 -26.07 4.06 -1.12
C GLN A 206 -27.49 4.46 -0.67
N ARG A 207 -28.51 4.06 -1.42
CA ARG A 207 -29.92 4.21 -1.03
C ARG A 207 -30.31 3.12 -0.03
N ARG A 208 -31.43 3.31 0.67
CA ARG A 208 -31.86 2.38 1.74
C ARG A 208 -32.31 1.01 1.23
N ASP A 209 -32.78 0.93 0.00
CA ASP A 209 -33.15 -0.29 -0.73
C ASP A 209 -31.92 -1.06 -1.24
N GLU A 210 -30.75 -0.43 -1.25
CA GLU A 210 -29.46 -1.03 -1.63
C GLU A 210 -28.70 -1.62 -0.42
N ASN A 211 -29.31 -1.64 0.78
CA ASN A 211 -28.63 -2.20 1.96
C ASN A 211 -28.37 -3.69 1.77
N ALA A 212 -27.15 -4.12 2.05
CA ALA A 212 -26.82 -5.54 2.09
C ALA A 212 -27.42 -6.22 3.32
N THR A 213 -27.64 -7.53 3.24
CA THR A 213 -27.87 -8.33 4.45
C THR A 213 -26.52 -8.59 5.11
N CYS A 214 -26.29 -8.01 6.28
CA CYS A 214 -25.00 -8.14 6.99
C CYS A 214 -25.23 -8.70 8.40
N GLY A 215 -24.43 -9.69 8.77
CA GLY A 215 -24.44 -10.32 10.11
C GLY A 215 -23.24 -9.95 10.97
N GLN A 216 -22.38 -9.04 10.52
CA GLN A 216 -21.13 -8.75 11.22
C GLN A 216 -21.36 -7.95 12.50
N GLN A 217 -20.47 -8.18 13.47
CA GLN A 217 -20.35 -7.40 14.70
C GLN A 217 -20.06 -5.93 14.36
N VAL A 218 -20.82 -5.02 14.95
CA VAL A 218 -20.61 -3.58 14.79
C VAL A 218 -19.51 -3.10 15.71
N HIS A 219 -18.62 -2.27 15.19
CA HIS A 219 -17.62 -1.53 15.96
C HIS A 219 -17.88 -0.04 15.83
N ILE A 220 -17.91 0.68 16.96
CA ILE A 220 -17.91 2.14 16.94
C ILE A 220 -16.49 2.65 17.08
N VAL A 221 -16.13 3.57 16.21
CA VAL A 221 -14.80 4.20 16.15
C VAL A 221 -14.92 5.70 16.00
N GLN A 222 -13.82 6.42 16.21
CA GLN A 222 -13.75 7.81 15.78
C GLN A 222 -13.75 7.88 14.25
N ARG A 223 -14.48 8.82 13.67
CA ARG A 223 -14.58 8.96 12.20
C ARG A 223 -13.25 9.24 11.50
N THR A 224 -12.25 9.73 12.23
CA THR A 224 -10.87 9.97 11.75
C THR A 224 -9.92 8.81 12.04
N ALA A 225 -10.41 7.70 12.62
CA ALA A 225 -9.55 6.56 12.93
C ALA A 225 -9.08 5.89 11.63
N GLY A 226 -7.82 5.45 11.57
CA GLY A 226 -7.24 4.82 10.37
C GLY A 226 -7.98 3.55 9.95
N ASN A 227 -8.60 2.83 10.89
CA ASN A 227 -9.41 1.64 10.58
C ASN A 227 -10.78 1.92 9.97
N VAL A 228 -11.12 3.20 9.76
CA VAL A 228 -12.29 3.59 8.97
C VAL A 228 -12.03 3.34 7.49
N TYR A 229 -10.81 3.44 6.97
CA TYR A 229 -10.57 3.34 5.53
C TYR A 229 -9.17 2.84 5.19
N TYR A 230 -9.09 1.66 4.58
CA TYR A 230 -7.88 1.08 4.01
C TYR A 230 -8.04 1.00 2.49
N PRO A 231 -7.39 1.87 1.70
CA PRO A 231 -7.52 1.85 0.24
C PRO A 231 -6.88 0.59 -0.35
N ALA A 232 -7.52 -0.01 -1.35
CA ALA A 232 -6.96 -1.08 -2.16
C ALA A 232 -6.54 -0.50 -3.52
N VAL A 233 -5.23 -0.43 -3.73
CA VAL A 233 -4.62 0.30 -4.85
C VAL A 233 -3.67 -0.62 -5.57
N TYR A 234 -3.79 -0.67 -6.88
CA TYR A 234 -2.83 -1.31 -7.76
C TYR A 234 -2.12 -0.24 -8.57
N SER A 235 -0.83 -0.43 -8.82
CA SER A 235 -0.09 0.48 -9.67
C SER A 235 0.83 -0.24 -10.63
N ALA A 236 1.12 0.43 -11.74
CA ALA A 236 2.04 -0.02 -12.77
C ALA A 236 2.91 1.15 -13.22
N LEU A 237 4.18 0.88 -13.50
CA LEU A 237 5.02 1.83 -14.22
C LEU A 237 4.73 1.71 -15.72
N ASP A 238 4.63 2.84 -16.40
CA ASP A 238 4.52 2.86 -17.86
C ASP A 238 5.91 2.64 -18.44
N ILE A 239 6.16 1.37 -18.76
CA ILE A 239 7.40 0.90 -19.32
C ILE A 239 7.16 0.53 -20.79
N PRO A 240 7.97 1.04 -21.73
CA PRO A 240 7.91 0.63 -23.12
C PRO A 240 8.10 -0.88 -23.25
N GLN A 241 7.40 -1.52 -24.19
CA GLN A 241 7.64 -2.94 -24.45
C GLN A 241 9.07 -3.13 -24.99
N SER A 242 9.91 -3.85 -24.25
CA SER A 242 11.22 -4.27 -24.73
C SER A 242 11.06 -5.44 -25.71
N ALA A 243 11.82 -5.40 -26.82
CA ALA A 243 11.87 -6.51 -27.76
C ALA A 243 12.79 -7.66 -27.29
N GLU A 244 13.66 -7.39 -26.31
CA GLU A 244 14.63 -8.37 -25.80
C GLU A 244 14.07 -9.19 -24.63
N PRO A 245 14.37 -10.50 -24.58
CA PRO A 245 14.07 -11.33 -23.41
C PRO A 245 14.92 -10.90 -22.20
N PRO A 246 14.47 -11.11 -20.97
CA PRO A 246 15.17 -10.75 -19.73
C PRO A 246 16.57 -11.38 -19.65
N ARG A 247 17.52 -10.74 -18.95
CA ARG A 247 18.88 -11.28 -18.77
C ARG A 247 18.89 -12.68 -18.17
N ALA A 248 18.08 -12.96 -17.15
CA ALA A 248 17.97 -14.30 -16.58
C ALA A 248 17.53 -15.36 -17.63
N GLU A 249 16.64 -14.99 -18.55
CA GLU A 249 16.25 -15.88 -19.66
C GLU A 249 17.36 -16.00 -20.71
N GLN A 250 18.14 -14.94 -20.94
CA GLN A 250 19.33 -14.96 -21.80
C GLN A 250 20.44 -15.83 -21.20
N ASP A 251 20.74 -15.69 -19.91
CA ASP A 251 21.74 -16.46 -19.18
C ASP A 251 21.34 -17.93 -19.12
N ALA A 252 20.07 -18.22 -18.83
CA ALA A 252 19.55 -19.59 -18.88
C ALA A 252 19.61 -20.16 -20.31
N ALA A 253 19.28 -19.36 -21.33
CA ALA A 253 19.38 -19.79 -22.71
C ALA A 253 20.83 -20.01 -23.16
N GLU A 254 21.76 -19.20 -22.69
CA GLU A 254 23.19 -19.35 -22.95
C GLU A 254 23.76 -20.56 -22.21
N ALA A 255 23.37 -20.78 -20.96
CA ALA A 255 23.72 -21.97 -20.18
C ALA A 255 23.20 -23.25 -20.83
N VAL A 256 21.94 -23.23 -21.33
CA VAL A 256 21.36 -24.34 -22.09
C VAL A 256 22.13 -24.57 -23.38
N ARG A 257 22.39 -23.54 -24.20
CA ARG A 257 23.12 -23.66 -25.47
C ARG A 257 24.59 -24.07 -25.27
N GLY A 258 25.21 -23.66 -24.18
CA GLY A 258 26.58 -23.99 -23.79
C GLY A 258 26.73 -25.35 -23.09
N HIS A 259 25.61 -26.01 -22.75
CA HIS A 259 25.64 -27.27 -22.03
C HIS A 259 26.20 -28.42 -22.90
N GLY A 260 27.04 -29.29 -22.32
CA GLY A 260 27.67 -30.40 -23.06
C GLY A 260 26.67 -31.39 -23.68
N CYS A 261 25.46 -31.49 -23.12
CA CYS A 261 24.38 -32.32 -23.67
C CYS A 261 23.52 -31.61 -24.72
N TRP A 262 23.73 -30.32 -24.99
CA TRP A 262 22.93 -29.56 -25.95
C TRP A 262 23.06 -30.06 -27.39
N PRO A 263 24.26 -30.29 -27.94
CA PRO A 263 24.39 -30.91 -29.26
C PRO A 263 23.78 -32.32 -29.30
N LEU A 264 23.91 -33.09 -28.21
CA LEU A 264 23.37 -34.44 -28.10
C LEU A 264 21.83 -34.47 -28.08
N LEU A 265 21.20 -33.42 -27.52
CA LEU A 265 19.76 -33.24 -27.54
C LEU A 265 19.26 -32.96 -28.97
N LEU A 266 19.97 -32.10 -29.72
CA LEU A 266 19.59 -31.76 -31.10
C LEU A 266 19.78 -32.95 -32.06
N ASP A 267 20.82 -33.77 -31.84
CA ASP A 267 21.14 -34.94 -32.67
C ASP A 267 20.52 -36.26 -32.16
N ALA A 268 19.61 -36.19 -31.19
CA ALA A 268 19.04 -37.39 -30.57
C ALA A 268 18.27 -38.26 -31.59
N PRO A 269 18.58 -39.56 -31.72
CA PRO A 269 17.98 -40.42 -32.74
C PRO A 269 16.54 -40.91 -32.40
N ASP A 270 16.11 -40.72 -31.15
CA ASP A 270 14.77 -41.09 -30.67
C ASP A 270 14.37 -40.23 -29.45
N GLU A 271 13.05 -40.20 -29.17
CA GLU A 271 12.47 -39.41 -28.06
C GLU A 271 13.00 -39.82 -26.68
N SER A 272 13.32 -41.10 -26.44
CA SER A 272 13.79 -41.56 -25.14
C SER A 272 15.18 -41.01 -24.81
N ARG A 273 16.07 -40.93 -25.80
CA ARG A 273 17.39 -40.30 -25.65
C ARG A 273 17.28 -38.79 -25.53
N ALA A 274 16.41 -38.15 -26.34
CA ALA A 274 16.15 -36.72 -26.24
C ALA A 274 15.67 -36.34 -24.82
N ASP A 275 14.72 -37.08 -24.25
CA ASP A 275 14.22 -36.86 -22.89
C ASP A 275 15.32 -37.01 -21.83
N THR A 276 16.25 -37.94 -22.03
CA THR A 276 17.36 -38.14 -21.09
C THR A 276 18.30 -36.93 -21.10
N PHE A 277 18.71 -36.44 -22.28
CA PHE A 277 19.56 -35.26 -22.39
C PHE A 277 18.85 -33.99 -21.94
N ARG A 278 17.55 -33.86 -22.23
CA ARG A 278 16.70 -32.77 -21.74
C ARG A 278 16.66 -32.74 -20.23
N ARG A 279 16.46 -33.88 -19.57
CA ARG A 279 16.45 -33.96 -18.11
C ARG A 279 17.79 -33.54 -17.51
N LEU A 280 18.90 -33.98 -18.10
CA LEU A 280 20.25 -33.59 -17.65
C LEU A 280 20.47 -32.08 -17.78
N ILE A 281 20.15 -31.50 -18.95
CA ILE A 281 20.22 -30.05 -19.16
C ILE A 281 19.37 -29.31 -18.12
N LYS A 282 18.15 -29.79 -17.86
CA LYS A 282 17.25 -29.19 -16.88
C LYS A 282 17.78 -29.28 -15.45
N GLU A 283 18.31 -30.43 -15.05
CA GLU A 283 18.90 -30.63 -13.72
C GLU A 283 20.14 -29.74 -13.51
N ASP A 284 20.95 -29.54 -14.57
CA ASP A 284 22.21 -28.80 -14.49
C ASP A 284 22.05 -27.28 -14.70
N THR A 285 21.05 -26.84 -15.47
CA THR A 285 20.82 -25.41 -15.80
C THR A 285 19.60 -24.80 -15.10
N GLU A 286 18.78 -25.63 -14.44
CA GLU A 286 17.49 -25.25 -13.84
C GLU A 286 16.49 -24.61 -14.83
N ALA A 287 16.74 -24.71 -16.13
CA ALA A 287 15.90 -24.10 -17.17
C ALA A 287 14.52 -24.77 -17.27
N PRO A 288 13.43 -24.01 -17.47
CA PRO A 288 12.10 -24.58 -17.65
C PRO A 288 11.98 -25.30 -19.00
N ASP A 289 11.16 -26.35 -19.06
CA ASP A 289 10.96 -27.15 -20.27
C ASP A 289 10.52 -26.30 -21.47
N SER A 290 9.72 -25.25 -21.23
CA SER A 290 9.28 -24.32 -22.26
C SER A 290 10.41 -23.53 -22.92
N LEU A 291 11.45 -23.17 -22.16
CA LEU A 291 12.63 -22.48 -22.70
C LEU A 291 13.44 -23.45 -23.55
N ILE A 292 13.69 -24.67 -23.04
CA ILE A 292 14.41 -25.71 -23.79
C ILE A 292 13.66 -26.03 -25.10
N ASP A 293 12.33 -26.15 -25.07
CA ASP A 293 11.49 -26.36 -26.25
C ASP A 293 11.62 -25.24 -27.28
N GLN A 294 11.61 -24.00 -26.81
CA GLN A 294 11.75 -22.82 -27.67
C GLN A 294 13.14 -22.79 -28.34
N LEU A 295 14.19 -23.06 -27.58
CA LEU A 295 15.57 -23.12 -28.08
C LEU A 295 15.78 -24.28 -29.07
N VAL A 296 15.16 -25.44 -28.82
CA VAL A 296 15.21 -26.60 -29.74
C VAL A 296 14.46 -26.26 -31.02
N ALA A 297 13.31 -25.61 -30.94
CA ALA A 297 12.55 -25.17 -32.11
C ALA A 297 13.33 -24.13 -32.94
N GLU A 298 13.98 -23.16 -32.30
CA GLU A 298 14.88 -22.20 -32.94
C GLU A 298 16.04 -22.89 -33.65
N ALA A 299 16.69 -23.86 -33.00
CA ALA A 299 17.87 -24.55 -33.55
C ALA A 299 17.52 -25.53 -34.69
N THR A 300 16.36 -26.17 -34.64
CA THR A 300 15.90 -27.15 -35.64
C THR A 300 15.06 -26.54 -36.76
N GLY A 301 14.69 -25.26 -36.64
CA GLY A 301 13.78 -24.57 -37.57
C GLY A 301 12.33 -25.08 -37.51
N ALA A 302 11.98 -25.83 -36.46
CA ALA A 302 10.61 -26.28 -36.23
C ALA A 302 9.73 -25.09 -35.78
N PRO A 303 8.42 -25.08 -36.11
CA PRO A 303 7.51 -24.08 -35.57
C PRO A 303 7.53 -24.15 -34.04
N ALA A 304 7.81 -23.03 -33.38
CA ALA A 304 7.84 -22.94 -31.92
C ALA A 304 6.54 -23.53 -31.34
N PRO A 305 6.62 -24.49 -30.42
CA PRO A 305 5.43 -25.02 -29.79
C PRO A 305 4.68 -23.86 -29.14
N THR A 306 3.40 -23.73 -29.47
CA THR A 306 2.53 -22.77 -28.81
C THR A 306 2.53 -23.15 -27.33
N PRO A 307 2.94 -22.26 -26.40
CA PRO A 307 3.03 -22.62 -25.00
C PRO A 307 1.69 -23.19 -24.54
N PRO A 308 1.69 -24.29 -23.75
CA PRO A 308 0.46 -24.89 -23.28
C PRO A 308 -0.38 -23.79 -22.64
N ALA A 309 -1.66 -23.72 -23.01
CA ALA A 309 -2.57 -22.69 -22.52
C ALA A 309 -2.49 -22.67 -21.00
N ALA A 310 -1.77 -21.67 -20.49
CA ALA A 310 -1.49 -21.56 -19.08
C ALA A 310 -2.83 -21.53 -18.34
N GLY A 311 -2.90 -22.22 -17.18
CA GLY A 311 -4.10 -22.30 -16.36
C GLY A 311 -4.68 -20.91 -16.07
N PRO A 312 -5.93 -20.81 -15.59
CA PRO A 312 -6.64 -19.55 -15.46
C PRO A 312 -5.89 -18.44 -14.70
N ASP A 313 -4.94 -18.76 -13.82
CA ASP A 313 -4.09 -17.79 -13.12
C ASP A 313 -2.77 -17.40 -13.83
N ALA A 314 -2.22 -18.24 -14.70
CA ALA A 314 -1.00 -17.93 -15.45
C ALA A 314 -1.24 -16.97 -16.64
N ARG A 315 -2.48 -16.48 -16.79
CA ARG A 315 -2.87 -15.44 -17.77
C ARG A 315 -2.83 -14.01 -17.23
N LYS A 316 -2.55 -13.80 -15.93
CA LYS A 316 -2.43 -12.45 -15.37
C LYS A 316 -1.00 -11.95 -15.54
N THR A 317 -0.85 -10.81 -16.22
CA THR A 317 0.43 -10.10 -16.38
C THR A 317 1.09 -9.83 -15.04
N ASP A 318 2.30 -10.32 -14.81
CA ASP A 318 3.06 -9.99 -13.60
C ASP A 318 3.78 -8.65 -13.81
N LEU A 319 3.21 -7.60 -13.22
CA LEU A 319 3.71 -6.23 -13.37
C LEU A 319 5.14 -6.09 -12.83
N SER A 320 5.44 -6.69 -11.67
CA SER A 320 6.75 -6.55 -11.02
C SER A 320 7.84 -7.30 -11.77
N ARG A 321 7.53 -8.48 -12.34
CA ARG A 321 8.46 -9.21 -13.22
C ARG A 321 8.80 -8.38 -14.45
N ASP A 322 7.77 -7.91 -15.16
CA ASP A 322 7.96 -7.14 -16.39
C ASP A 322 8.69 -5.80 -16.13
N GLU A 323 8.45 -5.17 -14.98
CA GLU A 323 9.18 -3.97 -14.54
C GLU A 323 10.66 -4.26 -14.26
N TRP A 324 10.93 -5.33 -13.53
CA TRP A 324 12.29 -5.78 -13.28
C TRP A 324 13.06 -6.03 -14.59
N ASN A 325 12.43 -6.73 -15.53
CA ASN A 325 13.05 -7.05 -16.82
C ASN A 325 13.52 -5.80 -17.58
N ALA A 326 12.78 -4.69 -17.49
CA ALA A 326 13.15 -3.46 -18.16
C ALA A 326 14.33 -2.72 -17.50
N PHE A 327 14.50 -2.85 -16.18
CA PHE A 327 15.62 -2.26 -15.47
C PHE A 327 16.88 -3.14 -15.52
N ASP A 328 16.70 -4.45 -15.62
CA ASP A 328 17.79 -5.43 -15.71
C ASP A 328 18.30 -5.64 -17.14
N ALA A 329 17.50 -5.33 -18.17
CA ALA A 329 17.84 -5.52 -19.59
C ALA A 329 19.26 -5.04 -19.98
N ALA A 330 19.96 -5.84 -20.79
CA ALA A 330 21.29 -5.51 -21.27
C ALA A 330 21.31 -4.18 -22.02
N LEU A 331 20.36 -4.00 -22.94
CA LEU A 331 20.02 -2.72 -23.55
C LEU A 331 18.77 -2.15 -22.88
N LEU A 332 18.91 -0.97 -22.27
CA LEU A 332 17.79 -0.30 -21.64
C LEU A 332 16.75 0.14 -22.70
N PRO A 333 15.45 0.17 -22.35
CA PRO A 333 14.41 0.60 -23.27
C PRO A 333 14.65 2.02 -23.81
N GLU A 334 14.28 2.23 -25.07
CA GLU A 334 14.36 3.55 -25.70
C GLU A 334 13.54 4.60 -24.92
N PRO A 335 14.09 5.81 -24.69
CA PRO A 335 13.37 6.87 -23.99
C PRO A 335 12.08 7.28 -24.68
N THR A 336 11.04 7.54 -23.89
CA THR A 336 9.73 8.01 -24.34
C THR A 336 9.32 9.29 -23.61
N GLY A 337 8.14 9.81 -23.95
CA GLY A 337 7.52 10.92 -23.23
C GLY A 337 7.29 10.65 -21.74
N GLU A 338 7.16 9.39 -21.32
CA GLU A 338 6.71 8.99 -19.99
C GLU A 338 7.75 8.15 -19.22
N PHE A 339 8.80 7.70 -19.90
CA PHE A 339 9.81 6.80 -19.35
C PHE A 339 11.18 7.11 -19.95
N ALA A 340 12.18 7.38 -19.12
CA ALA A 340 13.56 7.57 -19.54
C ALA A 340 14.49 7.07 -18.44
N VAL A 341 15.41 6.18 -18.80
CA VAL A 341 16.36 5.56 -17.88
C VAL A 341 17.76 5.52 -18.48
N ARG A 342 18.77 5.50 -17.62
CA ARG A 342 20.17 5.35 -18.02
C ARG A 342 20.96 4.59 -16.96
N ARG A 343 22.03 3.92 -17.38
CA ARG A 343 22.97 3.29 -16.45
C ARG A 343 23.72 4.38 -15.69
N GLY A 344 23.74 4.26 -14.37
CA GLY A 344 24.61 5.02 -13.48
C GLY A 344 25.74 4.12 -12.97
N GLY A 345 26.37 4.58 -11.90
CA GLY A 345 27.38 3.82 -11.17
C GLY A 345 27.69 4.51 -9.85
N LEU A 346 28.45 3.84 -8.99
CA LEU A 346 28.94 4.43 -7.76
C LEU A 346 30.20 5.28 -7.96
N GLY A 347 30.86 5.13 -9.11
CA GLY A 347 32.15 5.77 -9.38
C GLY A 347 33.31 5.13 -8.62
N LEU A 348 33.18 3.84 -8.28
CA LEU A 348 34.14 3.06 -7.51
C LEU A 348 34.89 2.03 -8.37
N ASP A 349 34.83 2.15 -9.70
CA ASP A 349 35.46 1.23 -10.62
C ASP A 349 36.98 1.17 -10.38
N GLY A 350 37.47 0.03 -9.90
CA GLY A 350 38.89 -0.17 -9.57
C GLY A 350 39.34 0.48 -8.27
N GLU A 351 38.41 0.89 -7.41
CA GLU A 351 38.70 1.38 -6.07
C GLU A 351 39.31 0.27 -5.20
N THR A 352 40.29 0.65 -4.38
CA THR A 352 41.01 -0.27 -3.48
C THR A 352 41.01 0.20 -2.03
N GLU A 353 40.58 1.44 -1.78
CA GLU A 353 40.47 1.97 -0.43
C GLU A 353 39.16 1.53 0.24
N GLU A 354 39.28 1.11 1.50
CA GLU A 354 38.14 0.78 2.35
C GLU A 354 37.52 2.06 2.95
N PRO A 355 36.19 2.17 3.08
CA PRO A 355 35.16 1.12 2.88
C PRO A 355 34.60 1.00 1.46
N TRP A 356 35.13 1.78 0.52
CA TRP A 356 34.55 1.92 -0.82
C TRP A 356 34.71 0.67 -1.66
N ALA A 357 35.89 0.02 -1.59
CA ALA A 357 36.14 -1.26 -2.24
C ALA A 357 35.14 -2.34 -1.78
N ALA A 358 34.95 -2.49 -0.46
CA ALA A 358 33.95 -3.43 0.06
C ALA A 358 32.53 -3.06 -0.37
N LEU A 359 32.16 -1.77 -0.42
CA LEU A 359 30.83 -1.36 -0.88
C LEU A 359 30.58 -1.76 -2.34
N ASP A 360 31.56 -1.55 -3.22
CA ASP A 360 31.45 -1.87 -4.65
C ASP A 360 31.15 -3.36 -4.88
N GLU A 361 31.81 -4.25 -4.13
CA GLU A 361 31.57 -5.71 -4.19
C GLU A 361 30.13 -6.15 -3.83
N HIS A 362 29.34 -5.29 -3.17
CA HIS A 362 27.97 -5.61 -2.78
C HIS A 362 26.92 -5.11 -3.77
N ILE A 363 27.29 -4.20 -4.68
CA ILE A 363 26.34 -3.53 -5.56
C ILE A 363 26.48 -4.09 -6.97
N GLY A 364 25.38 -4.65 -7.49
CA GLY A 364 25.33 -5.19 -8.85
C GLY A 364 25.16 -4.10 -9.92
N GLY A 365 24.62 -2.94 -9.55
CA GLY A 365 24.46 -1.82 -10.46
C GLY A 365 23.46 -0.77 -10.01
N VAL A 366 23.49 0.35 -10.73
CA VAL A 366 22.59 1.51 -10.52
C VAL A 366 21.96 1.90 -11.85
N VAL A 367 20.63 2.06 -11.85
CA VAL A 367 19.89 2.66 -12.99
C VAL A 367 19.21 3.92 -12.49
N LEU A 368 19.45 5.01 -13.19
CA LEU A 368 18.82 6.30 -12.91
C LEU A 368 17.64 6.46 -13.85
N ALA A 369 16.47 6.71 -13.27
CA ALA A 369 15.25 6.95 -14.01
C ALA A 369 14.96 8.45 -14.02
N ASP A 370 15.42 9.13 -15.05
CA ASP A 370 15.23 10.57 -15.24
C ASP A 370 13.75 10.92 -15.46
N ARG A 371 12.95 9.96 -15.95
CA ARG A 371 11.50 10.10 -16.06
C ARG A 371 10.80 8.76 -15.82
N LEU A 372 9.80 8.78 -14.95
CA LEU A 372 8.90 7.67 -14.65
C LEU A 372 7.46 8.18 -14.59
N ARG A 373 6.55 7.48 -15.24
CA ARG A 373 5.11 7.63 -15.05
C ARG A 373 4.57 6.38 -14.34
N GLU A 374 3.84 6.60 -13.26
CA GLU A 374 3.12 5.58 -12.53
C GLU A 374 1.62 5.84 -12.62
N VAL A 375 0.86 4.82 -13.05
CA VAL A 375 -0.59 4.83 -12.97
C VAL A 375 -1.04 4.05 -11.74
N ARG A 376 -1.85 4.68 -10.89
CA ARG A 376 -2.41 4.10 -9.67
C ARG A 376 -3.92 3.99 -9.79
N ALA A 377 -4.45 2.76 -9.81
CA ALA A 377 -5.88 2.47 -9.86
C ALA A 377 -6.41 2.08 -8.48
N LEU A 378 -7.51 2.72 -8.05
CA LEU A 378 -8.22 2.34 -6.84
C LEU A 378 -9.26 1.26 -7.18
N THR A 379 -9.02 0.03 -6.73
CA THR A 379 -9.93 -1.10 -6.95
C THR A 379 -11.06 -1.14 -5.91
N GLY A 380 -10.83 -0.56 -4.74
CA GLY A 380 -11.80 -0.52 -3.65
C GLY A 380 -11.17 -0.10 -2.33
N PHE A 381 -11.80 -0.47 -1.23
CA PHE A 381 -11.30 -0.24 0.13
C PHE A 381 -11.78 -1.31 1.11
N ARG A 382 -11.12 -1.40 2.26
CA ARG A 382 -11.50 -2.24 3.40
C ARG A 382 -11.72 -1.37 4.64
N ARG A 383 -12.45 -1.87 5.63
CA ARG A 383 -12.66 -1.21 6.93
C ARG A 383 -12.49 -2.22 8.06
N HIS A 384 -12.42 -1.71 9.29
CA HIS A 384 -12.25 -2.45 10.54
C HIS A 384 -10.87 -3.10 10.68
N SER A 385 -10.43 -3.83 9.67
CA SER A 385 -9.08 -4.36 9.55
C SER A 385 -8.64 -4.38 8.08
N PRO A 386 -7.32 -4.37 7.80
CA PRO A 386 -6.81 -4.58 6.44
C PRO A 386 -7.24 -5.92 5.85
N GLY A 387 -7.58 -6.92 6.67
CA GLY A 387 -8.11 -8.22 6.25
C GLY A 387 -9.63 -8.27 6.05
N GLY A 388 -10.38 -7.21 6.36
CA GLY A 388 -11.83 -7.16 6.17
C GLY A 388 -12.25 -7.26 4.71
N THR A 389 -13.53 -7.49 4.41
CA THR A 389 -14.04 -7.65 3.04
C THR A 389 -13.73 -6.44 2.17
N LEU A 390 -13.23 -6.68 0.95
CA LEU A 390 -13.00 -5.61 -0.03
C LEU A 390 -14.34 -5.08 -0.55
N VAL A 391 -14.59 -3.80 -0.33
CA VAL A 391 -15.68 -3.06 -0.97
C VAL A 391 -15.16 -2.50 -2.29
N PRO A 392 -15.67 -2.94 -3.44
CA PRO A 392 -15.18 -2.47 -4.74
C PRO A 392 -15.48 -0.98 -4.95
N ALA A 393 -14.63 -0.30 -5.71
CA ALA A 393 -14.85 1.10 -6.08
C ALA A 393 -16.14 1.28 -6.90
N ASP A 394 -16.45 0.31 -7.79
CA ASP A 394 -17.77 0.17 -8.41
C ASP A 394 -18.65 -0.71 -7.53
N THR A 395 -19.54 -0.08 -6.76
CA THR A 395 -20.48 -0.81 -5.91
C THR A 395 -21.65 -1.43 -6.69
N SER A 396 -21.84 -1.05 -7.97
CA SER A 396 -22.89 -1.59 -8.82
C SER A 396 -22.50 -2.91 -9.51
N GLY A 397 -21.20 -3.18 -9.66
CA GLY A 397 -20.65 -4.32 -10.39
C GLY A 397 -20.91 -4.32 -11.89
N ARG A 398 -21.36 -3.19 -12.47
CA ARG A 398 -21.74 -3.06 -13.89
C ARG A 398 -20.69 -2.34 -14.70
N LEU A 399 -19.83 -1.57 -14.05
CA LEU A 399 -18.79 -0.80 -14.71
C LEU A 399 -17.60 -1.70 -15.01
N ARG A 400 -16.96 -1.43 -16.14
CA ARG A 400 -15.73 -2.13 -16.56
C ARG A 400 -14.54 -1.17 -16.58
N TRP A 401 -14.53 -0.17 -15.72
CA TRP A 401 -13.44 0.80 -15.59
C TRP A 401 -13.23 1.14 -14.12
N LEU A 402 -12.04 1.59 -13.77
CA LEU A 402 -11.68 1.98 -12.40
C LEU A 402 -11.15 3.42 -12.35
N PRO A 403 -11.34 4.12 -11.22
CA PRO A 403 -10.74 5.42 -11.02
C PRO A 403 -9.23 5.27 -10.86
N ALA A 404 -8.46 6.08 -11.57
CA ALA A 404 -7.01 6.08 -11.47
C ALA A 404 -6.42 7.49 -11.48
N THR A 405 -5.17 7.59 -11.02
CA THR A 405 -4.36 8.79 -11.14
C THR A 405 -3.02 8.44 -11.74
N GLU A 406 -2.51 9.31 -12.58
CA GLU A 406 -1.12 9.27 -13.04
C GLU A 406 -0.25 10.17 -12.16
N VAL A 407 0.98 9.72 -11.93
CA VAL A 407 2.00 10.44 -11.18
C VAL A 407 3.26 10.39 -12.01
N TYR A 408 3.91 11.53 -12.20
CA TYR A 408 5.19 11.62 -12.87
C TYR A 408 6.29 11.81 -11.84
N GLY A 409 7.50 11.40 -12.18
CA GLY A 409 8.59 11.43 -11.23
C GLY A 409 9.91 10.97 -11.79
N GLU A 410 10.84 10.84 -10.87
CA GLU A 410 12.20 10.37 -11.07
C GLU A 410 12.50 9.23 -10.08
N GLY A 411 13.55 8.46 -10.31
CA GLY A 411 13.90 7.35 -9.43
C GLY A 411 15.32 6.81 -9.56
N ILE A 412 15.69 5.99 -8.59
CA ILE A 412 16.97 5.28 -8.50
C ILE A 412 16.65 3.80 -8.32
N VAL A 413 17.11 2.96 -9.25
CA VAL A 413 17.13 1.51 -9.09
C VAL A 413 18.51 1.12 -8.58
N LEU A 414 18.54 0.32 -7.52
CA LEU A 414 19.72 -0.29 -6.96
C LEU A 414 19.58 -1.81 -7.08
N THR A 415 20.58 -2.48 -7.65
CA THR A 415 20.69 -3.94 -7.64
C THR A 415 21.86 -4.37 -6.76
N LEU A 416 21.70 -5.48 -6.05
CA LEU A 416 22.77 -6.08 -5.25
C LEU A 416 23.56 -7.09 -6.09
N ASP A 417 24.80 -7.38 -5.72
CA ASP A 417 25.56 -8.44 -6.39
C ASP A 417 24.89 -9.80 -6.17
N ASP A 418 24.47 -10.44 -7.27
CA ASP A 418 23.66 -11.66 -7.23
C ASP A 418 24.43 -12.86 -6.63
N LYS A 419 25.73 -12.98 -6.91
CA LYS A 419 26.56 -14.08 -6.39
C LYS A 419 26.70 -13.97 -4.88
N ARG A 420 27.02 -12.77 -4.39
CA ARG A 420 27.17 -12.47 -2.98
C ARG A 420 25.83 -12.58 -2.24
N LEU A 421 24.75 -12.09 -2.85
CA LEU A 421 23.40 -12.24 -2.32
C LEU A 421 23.05 -13.72 -2.15
N THR A 422 23.21 -14.52 -3.19
CA THR A 422 22.94 -15.96 -3.17
C THR A 422 23.79 -16.70 -2.12
N ALA A 423 25.06 -16.32 -1.97
CA ALA A 423 25.94 -16.87 -0.93
C ALA A 423 25.44 -16.52 0.49
N TRP A 424 25.04 -15.27 0.73
CA TRP A 424 24.49 -14.83 2.01
C TRP A 424 23.15 -15.51 2.35
N GLU A 425 22.26 -15.64 1.37
CA GLU A 425 20.96 -16.32 1.53
C GLU A 425 21.11 -17.81 1.90
N SER A 426 22.23 -18.42 1.48
CA SER A 426 22.54 -19.82 1.76
C SER A 426 23.02 -20.06 3.20
N ASP A 427 23.37 -19.01 3.95
CA ASP A 427 23.82 -19.14 5.35
C ASP A 427 22.70 -19.75 6.23
N PRO A 428 22.96 -20.86 6.95
CA PRO A 428 21.97 -21.52 7.78
C PRO A 428 21.30 -20.60 8.82
N ARG A 429 22.02 -19.60 9.33
CA ARG A 429 21.52 -18.62 10.30
C ARG A 429 20.51 -17.68 9.67
N VAL A 430 20.78 -17.19 8.46
CA VAL A 430 19.86 -16.34 7.68
C VAL A 430 18.59 -17.12 7.38
N ARG A 431 18.72 -18.34 6.84
CA ARG A 431 17.56 -19.20 6.54
C ARG A 431 16.75 -19.52 7.79
N ALA A 432 17.39 -19.83 8.91
CA ALA A 432 16.69 -20.11 10.16
C ALA A 432 15.93 -18.89 10.68
N HIS A 433 16.52 -17.71 10.59
CA HIS A 433 15.90 -16.47 11.02
C HIS A 433 14.67 -16.11 10.18
N VAL A 434 14.79 -16.17 8.85
CA VAL A 434 13.69 -15.85 7.92
C VAL A 434 12.55 -16.88 8.01
N ARG A 435 12.85 -18.17 8.26
CA ARG A 435 11.81 -19.19 8.51
C ARG A 435 10.90 -18.82 9.69
N GLY A 436 11.42 -18.17 10.72
CA GLY A 436 10.61 -17.68 11.84
C GLY A 436 9.62 -16.60 11.41
N ILE A 437 10.04 -15.66 10.55
CA ILE A 437 9.17 -14.61 10.01
C ILE A 437 8.14 -15.21 9.06
N ARG A 438 8.52 -16.19 8.25
CA ARG A 438 7.60 -16.92 7.38
C ARG A 438 6.51 -17.62 8.17
N ALA A 439 6.84 -18.30 9.27
CA ALA A 439 5.83 -18.96 10.11
C ALA A 439 4.79 -17.95 10.66
N ASP A 440 5.23 -16.75 11.04
CA ASP A 440 4.31 -15.67 11.44
C ASP A 440 3.47 -15.16 10.26
N LEU A 441 4.05 -15.07 9.06
CA LEU A 441 3.35 -14.69 7.83
C LEU A 441 2.26 -15.70 7.46
N ASP A 442 2.58 -16.99 7.52
CA ASP A 442 1.65 -18.09 7.23
C ASP A 442 0.50 -18.13 8.26
N ALA A 443 0.78 -17.77 9.52
CA ALA A 443 -0.23 -17.64 10.57
C ALA A 443 -1.03 -16.32 10.49
N SER A 444 -0.61 -15.37 9.65
CA SER A 444 -1.20 -14.04 9.53
C SER A 444 -2.21 -13.97 8.39
N PHE A 445 -3.27 -13.18 8.57
CA PHE A 445 -4.24 -12.87 7.50
C PHE A 445 -3.62 -12.08 6.31
N ARG A 446 -2.36 -11.66 6.44
CA ARG A 446 -1.64 -10.90 5.42
C ARG A 446 -0.93 -11.76 4.38
N GLY A 447 -0.81 -13.08 4.58
CA GLY A 447 -0.14 -13.98 3.63
C GLY A 447 -0.62 -13.78 2.19
N ASP A 448 -1.93 -13.95 1.96
CA ASP A 448 -2.54 -13.76 0.64
C ASP A 448 -2.38 -12.35 0.08
N GLN A 449 -2.38 -11.33 0.96
CA GLN A 449 -2.25 -9.93 0.55
C GLN A 449 -0.81 -9.58 0.13
N LEU A 450 0.16 -10.18 0.79
CA LEU A 450 1.58 -9.94 0.56
C LEU A 450 2.15 -10.85 -0.50
N ALA A 451 1.50 -11.97 -0.83
CA ALA A 451 1.94 -12.92 -1.85
C ALA A 451 2.13 -12.27 -3.24
N GLU A 452 1.30 -11.29 -3.60
CA GLU A 452 1.46 -10.57 -4.87
C GLU A 452 2.77 -9.74 -4.94
N THR A 453 3.27 -9.26 -3.80
CA THR A 453 4.47 -8.42 -3.73
C THR A 453 5.72 -9.22 -3.35
N ALA A 454 5.61 -10.08 -2.33
CA ALA A 454 6.70 -10.86 -1.76
C ALA A 454 6.93 -12.21 -2.45
N GLY A 455 6.00 -12.64 -3.31
CA GLY A 455 6.01 -13.97 -3.92
C GLY A 455 5.26 -14.99 -3.06
N GLY A 456 5.08 -16.20 -3.60
CA GLY A 456 4.41 -17.30 -2.90
C GLY A 456 5.20 -17.83 -1.70
N GLU A 457 6.51 -17.55 -1.65
CA GLU A 457 7.41 -17.91 -0.56
C GLU A 457 8.27 -16.70 -0.16
N LEU A 458 8.27 -16.36 1.13
CA LEU A 458 9.07 -15.25 1.65
C LEU A 458 10.57 -15.57 1.57
N SER A 459 11.30 -14.86 0.71
CA SER A 459 12.74 -14.99 0.52
C SER A 459 13.55 -14.09 1.49
N PRO A 460 14.78 -14.47 1.87
CA PRO A 460 15.66 -13.59 2.62
C PRO A 460 16.00 -12.29 1.86
N ARG A 461 16.26 -12.36 0.55
CA ARG A 461 16.49 -11.16 -0.27
C ARG A 461 15.32 -10.18 -0.24
N PHE A 462 14.07 -10.64 -0.22
CA PHE A 462 12.92 -9.74 -0.16
C PHE A 462 12.95 -8.89 1.12
N LEU A 463 13.16 -9.54 2.28
CA LEU A 463 13.28 -8.85 3.56
C LEU A 463 14.46 -7.86 3.60
N LEU A 464 15.61 -8.28 3.05
CA LEU A 464 16.80 -7.45 2.94
C LEU A 464 16.52 -6.21 2.09
N LEU A 465 16.10 -6.40 0.84
CA LEU A 465 15.85 -5.32 -0.13
C LEU A 465 14.77 -4.36 0.36
N HIS A 466 13.68 -4.88 0.92
CA HIS A 466 12.62 -4.06 1.52
C HIS A 466 13.15 -3.22 2.69
N THR A 467 13.98 -3.80 3.55
CA THR A 467 14.57 -3.05 4.66
C THR A 467 15.59 -2.02 4.17
N VAL A 468 16.41 -2.35 3.18
CA VAL A 468 17.35 -1.40 2.54
C VAL A 468 16.58 -0.26 1.90
N ALA A 469 15.48 -0.52 1.18
CA ALA A 469 14.64 0.50 0.58
C ALA A 469 14.10 1.49 1.62
N HIS A 470 13.67 0.99 2.78
CA HIS A 470 13.23 1.81 3.90
C HIS A 470 14.33 2.71 4.47
N LEU A 471 15.50 2.14 4.72
CA LEU A 471 16.66 2.89 5.23
C LEU A 471 17.12 3.93 4.21
N LEU A 472 17.14 3.56 2.94
CA LEU A 472 17.56 4.41 1.84
C LEU A 472 16.58 5.57 1.61
N ILE A 473 15.26 5.36 1.69
CA ILE A 473 14.27 6.45 1.65
C ILE A 473 14.54 7.47 2.76
N ARG A 474 14.85 7.02 3.98
CA ARG A 474 15.13 7.93 5.10
C ARG A 474 16.39 8.76 4.85
N GLN A 475 17.45 8.12 4.36
CA GLN A 475 18.70 8.81 4.03
C GLN A 475 18.52 9.77 2.85
N LEU A 476 17.91 9.32 1.74
CA LEU A 476 17.65 10.15 0.57
C LEU A 476 16.70 11.31 0.88
N SER A 477 15.74 11.16 1.80
CA SER A 477 14.90 12.29 2.24
C SER A 477 15.73 13.39 2.89
N PHE A 478 16.75 13.01 3.66
CA PHE A 478 17.67 13.96 4.27
C PHE A 478 18.58 14.62 3.22
N ASP A 479 19.12 13.84 2.27
CA ASP A 479 20.09 14.32 1.28
C ASP A 479 19.45 15.13 0.13
N SER A 480 18.25 14.74 -0.34
CA SER A 480 17.55 15.37 -1.47
C SER A 480 16.58 16.48 -1.07
N GLY A 481 16.21 16.58 0.22
CA GLY A 481 15.21 17.52 0.72
C GLY A 481 13.76 17.12 0.47
N TYR A 482 13.49 15.98 -0.18
CA TYR A 482 12.15 15.41 -0.24
C TYR A 482 11.70 14.94 1.14
N THR A 483 10.41 15.04 1.43
CA THR A 483 9.84 14.40 2.61
C THR A 483 9.77 12.89 2.39
N THR A 484 9.87 12.09 3.46
CA THR A 484 9.72 10.62 3.37
C THR A 484 8.39 10.21 2.76
N ALA A 485 7.32 10.97 2.97
CA ALA A 485 6.00 10.72 2.40
C ALA A 485 5.93 10.98 0.88
N SER A 486 6.89 11.74 0.33
CA SER A 486 7.02 12.05 -1.09
C SER A 486 7.86 11.02 -1.84
N LEU A 487 8.50 10.07 -1.16
CA LEU A 487 9.26 8.98 -1.76
C LEU A 487 8.53 7.65 -1.54
N ARG A 488 8.62 6.76 -2.53
CA ARG A 488 8.07 5.41 -2.51
C ARG A 488 9.12 4.41 -2.95
N GLU A 489 8.91 3.17 -2.52
CA GLU A 489 9.70 2.02 -2.95
C GLU A 489 8.91 1.09 -3.88
N ARG A 490 9.65 0.34 -4.69
CA ARG A 490 9.26 -0.97 -5.22
C ARG A 490 10.37 -1.98 -4.95
N VAL A 491 9.99 -3.14 -4.45
CA VAL A 491 10.94 -4.21 -4.12
C VAL A 491 10.84 -5.31 -5.18
N TYR A 492 11.97 -5.62 -5.81
CA TYR A 492 12.13 -6.74 -6.73
C TYR A 492 12.99 -7.79 -6.03
N GLY A 493 12.35 -8.66 -5.24
CA GLY A 493 13.02 -9.64 -4.38
C GLY A 493 12.50 -11.07 -4.54
N ARG A 494 11.86 -11.39 -5.66
CA ARG A 494 11.33 -12.73 -5.96
C ARG A 494 12.37 -13.57 -6.74
N PRO A 495 12.97 -14.60 -6.11
CA PRO A 495 14.01 -15.41 -6.75
C PRO A 495 13.54 -16.12 -8.01
N GLU A 496 12.26 -16.52 -8.09
CA GLU A 496 11.66 -17.17 -9.26
C GLU A 496 11.64 -16.30 -10.53
N HIS A 497 11.97 -15.02 -10.39
CA HIS A 497 12.08 -14.06 -11.48
C HIS A 497 13.50 -13.46 -11.59
N GLY A 498 14.49 -14.04 -10.91
CA GLY A 498 15.86 -13.53 -10.87
C GLY A 498 15.99 -12.15 -10.21
N GLN A 499 14.99 -11.71 -9.44
CA GLN A 499 14.97 -10.35 -8.90
C GLN A 499 15.93 -10.20 -7.71
N HIS A 500 16.71 -9.12 -7.72
CA HIS A 500 17.71 -8.82 -6.69
C HIS A 500 17.92 -7.29 -6.52
N GLY A 501 16.86 -6.50 -6.65
CA GLY A 501 16.97 -5.05 -6.59
C GLY A 501 15.75 -4.33 -6.04
N LEU A 502 15.84 -3.00 -5.97
CA LEU A 502 14.80 -2.12 -5.48
C LEU A 502 14.78 -0.83 -6.30
N LEU A 503 13.63 -0.17 -6.38
CA LEU A 503 13.45 1.15 -6.97
C LEU A 503 12.96 2.11 -5.89
N ILE A 504 13.67 3.22 -5.68
CA ILE A 504 13.17 4.38 -4.93
C ILE A 504 12.78 5.46 -5.93
N TYR A 505 11.56 5.98 -5.82
CA TYR A 505 11.04 6.95 -6.77
C TYR A 505 10.15 7.99 -6.09
N THR A 506 9.98 9.13 -6.74
CA THR A 506 9.12 10.19 -6.25
C THR A 506 7.64 9.85 -6.45
N ALA A 507 6.85 10.08 -5.40
CA ALA A 507 5.46 9.63 -5.29
C ALA A 507 4.41 10.71 -5.56
N ALA A 508 4.85 11.95 -5.84
CA ALA A 508 4.01 13.15 -5.87
C ALA A 508 4.48 14.22 -6.87
N GLY A 509 5.09 13.85 -8.01
CA GLY A 509 5.36 14.82 -9.09
C GLY A 509 4.11 15.11 -9.92
N ASP A 510 3.96 16.38 -10.31
CA ASP A 510 2.97 16.82 -11.30
C ASP A 510 3.53 16.66 -12.73
N ALA A 511 2.74 17.04 -13.73
CA ALA A 511 3.15 16.94 -15.14
C ALA A 511 4.34 17.86 -15.50
N GLU A 512 4.69 18.83 -14.64
CA GLU A 512 5.87 19.69 -14.84
C GLU A 512 7.17 18.97 -14.43
N GLY A 513 7.07 17.84 -13.72
CA GLY A 513 8.19 16.97 -13.37
C GLY A 513 8.92 17.40 -12.10
N THR A 514 9.83 16.55 -11.64
CA THR A 514 10.70 16.83 -10.49
C THR A 514 11.92 17.64 -10.93
N LEU A 515 12.43 18.55 -10.09
CA LEU A 515 13.61 19.37 -10.38
C LEU A 515 14.95 18.57 -10.37
N GLY A 516 14.92 17.25 -10.57
CA GLY A 516 16.10 16.38 -10.63
C GLY A 516 16.78 16.12 -9.29
N GLY A 517 16.07 16.29 -8.17
CA GLY A 517 16.65 16.23 -6.83
C GLY A 517 17.06 14.82 -6.41
N LEU A 518 16.27 13.81 -6.77
CA LEU A 518 16.52 12.42 -6.39
C LEU A 518 17.54 11.78 -7.32
N VAL A 519 17.39 11.93 -8.65
CA VAL A 519 18.33 11.34 -9.61
C VAL A 519 19.75 11.86 -9.40
N ARG A 520 19.91 13.16 -9.10
CA ARG A 520 21.21 13.73 -8.77
C ARG A 520 21.88 13.06 -7.56
N GLN A 521 21.11 12.65 -6.55
CA GLN A 521 21.67 11.89 -5.42
C GLN A 521 22.07 10.46 -5.80
N GLY A 522 21.49 9.92 -6.87
CA GLY A 522 21.86 8.62 -7.42
C GLY A 522 23.12 8.65 -8.30
N GLU A 523 23.65 9.83 -8.65
CA GLU A 523 24.85 9.97 -9.46
C GLU A 523 26.13 9.82 -8.63
N ALA A 524 27.16 9.23 -9.24
CA ALA A 524 28.50 9.22 -8.67
C ALA A 524 29.04 10.66 -8.45
N PRO A 525 29.80 10.92 -7.38
CA PRO A 525 30.12 9.99 -6.27
C PRO A 525 29.06 9.99 -5.14
N HIS A 526 28.04 10.86 -5.22
CA HIS A 526 27.09 11.12 -4.13
C HIS A 526 26.43 9.85 -3.60
N PHE A 527 26.02 8.95 -4.51
CA PHE A 527 25.25 7.78 -4.11
C PHE A 527 26.03 6.80 -3.23
N ALA A 528 27.34 6.64 -3.49
CA ALA A 528 28.21 5.82 -2.66
C ALA A 528 28.25 6.35 -1.22
N GLU A 529 28.42 7.68 -1.05
CA GLU A 529 28.39 8.31 0.28
C GLU A 529 27.04 8.14 0.97
N THR A 530 25.94 8.29 0.24
CA THR A 530 24.59 8.06 0.75
C THR A 530 24.43 6.62 1.27
N LEU A 531 24.95 5.62 0.58
CA LEU A 531 24.89 4.22 1.02
C LEU A 531 25.69 3.99 2.31
N ILE A 532 26.92 4.52 2.41
CA ILE A 532 27.72 4.43 3.64
C ILE A 532 26.99 5.09 4.82
N ARG A 533 26.52 6.32 4.66
CA ARG A 533 25.77 7.05 5.71
C ARG A 533 24.51 6.31 6.12
N MET A 534 23.79 5.73 5.16
CA MET A 534 22.62 4.90 5.42
C MET A 534 22.97 3.67 6.28
N LEU A 535 24.06 2.95 5.96
CA LEU A 535 24.51 1.79 6.72
C LEU A 535 24.94 2.15 8.14
N GLU A 536 25.67 3.26 8.29
CA GLU A 536 26.08 3.78 9.60
C GLU A 536 24.88 4.19 10.46
N ALA A 537 23.89 4.86 9.87
CA ALA A 537 22.65 5.21 10.55
C ALA A 537 21.84 3.97 10.92
N ALA A 538 21.77 2.96 10.03
CA ALA A 538 21.05 1.71 10.28
C ALA A 538 21.62 0.90 11.45
N ALA A 539 22.91 1.05 11.74
CA ALA A 539 23.58 0.39 12.85
C ALA A 539 23.08 0.86 14.23
N TRP A 540 22.41 2.01 14.33
CA TRP A 540 21.97 2.60 15.59
C TRP A 540 20.45 2.74 15.67
N CYS A 541 19.86 2.32 16.80
CA CYS A 541 18.46 2.60 17.13
C CYS A 541 18.37 3.06 18.59
N SER A 542 17.65 4.14 18.84
CA SER A 542 17.43 4.67 20.19
C SER A 542 16.61 3.74 21.10
N ALA A 543 15.93 2.75 20.50
CA ALA A 543 15.17 1.72 21.22
C ALA A 543 15.96 0.41 21.41
N ASP A 544 17.25 0.37 21.10
CA ASP A 544 18.08 -0.80 21.42
C ASP A 544 18.35 -0.92 22.92
N PRO A 545 18.48 -2.15 23.46
CA PRO A 545 18.46 -3.44 22.76
C PRO A 545 17.07 -4.00 22.45
N LEU A 546 16.00 -3.40 23.00
CA LEU A 546 14.62 -3.92 22.85
C LEU A 546 14.19 -4.03 21.39
N CYS A 547 14.56 -3.06 20.54
CA CYS A 547 14.29 -3.12 19.11
C CYS A 547 15.05 -4.27 18.44
N ALA A 548 16.37 -4.38 18.66
CA ALA A 548 17.21 -5.40 18.02
C ALA A 548 16.89 -6.84 18.46
N GLU A 549 16.47 -7.04 19.70
CA GLU A 549 16.26 -8.38 20.26
C GLU A 549 14.82 -8.90 20.09
N HIS A 550 13.91 -8.06 19.61
CA HIS A 550 12.48 -8.40 19.47
C HIS A 550 12.25 -9.52 18.46
N THR A 551 11.48 -10.54 18.86
CA THR A 551 11.23 -11.73 18.02
C THR A 551 9.97 -11.64 17.17
N GLY A 552 9.15 -10.59 17.31
CA GLY A 552 8.04 -10.30 16.40
C GLY A 552 7.16 -9.14 16.86
N GLN A 553 7.03 -8.07 16.07
CA GLN A 553 6.23 -6.88 16.38
C GLN A 553 5.43 -6.38 15.17
N GLY A 554 4.59 -5.37 15.39
CA GLY A 554 3.76 -4.78 14.33
C GLY A 554 2.61 -5.69 13.89
N PHE A 555 2.04 -5.41 12.72
CA PHE A 555 0.91 -6.19 12.21
C PHE A 555 1.32 -7.63 11.92
N GLY A 556 0.61 -8.58 12.53
CA GLY A 556 0.86 -10.01 12.36
C GLY A 556 2.22 -10.48 12.88
N ASN A 557 2.87 -9.72 13.77
CA ASN A 557 4.23 -9.97 14.25
C ASN A 557 5.28 -10.05 13.12
N LEU A 558 5.05 -9.37 12.00
CA LEU A 558 5.88 -9.51 10.78
C LEU A 558 7.15 -8.65 10.77
N ASN A 559 7.39 -7.85 11.81
CA ASN A 559 8.61 -7.06 11.95
C ASN A 559 9.54 -7.65 13.01
N ARG A 560 10.85 -7.52 12.79
CA ARG A 560 11.91 -7.88 13.75
C ARG A 560 12.61 -6.62 14.23
N ALA A 561 13.89 -6.40 13.93
CA ALA A 561 14.61 -5.21 14.34
C ALA A 561 14.17 -3.96 13.54
N ALA A 562 12.92 -3.55 13.74
CA ALA A 562 12.25 -2.52 12.96
C ALA A 562 11.20 -1.76 13.81
N CYS A 563 11.40 -0.46 13.99
CA CYS A 563 10.49 0.42 14.73
C CYS A 563 10.44 1.83 14.13
N HIS A 564 9.59 2.70 14.66
CA HIS A 564 9.45 4.09 14.19
C HIS A 564 10.76 4.90 14.25
N ALA A 565 11.66 4.56 15.18
CA ALA A 565 12.93 5.25 15.32
C ALA A 565 13.91 4.94 14.19
N CYS A 566 13.90 3.72 13.63
CA CYS A 566 14.92 3.26 12.68
C CYS A 566 14.40 2.99 11.26
N THR A 567 13.31 2.23 11.08
CA THR A 567 12.96 1.66 9.76
C THR A 567 11.55 1.99 9.27
N LEU A 568 10.57 2.25 10.15
CA LEU A 568 9.21 2.48 9.68
C LEU A 568 9.10 3.81 8.92
N LEU A 569 8.29 3.79 7.86
CA LEU A 569 8.00 4.92 6.96
C LEU A 569 6.52 5.32 7.02
N PRO A 570 6.13 6.47 6.46
CA PRO A 570 4.72 6.75 6.18
C PRO A 570 4.07 5.63 5.33
N GLU A 571 2.80 5.34 5.58
CA GLU A 571 2.05 4.30 4.84
C GLU A 571 2.05 4.54 3.32
N THR A 572 2.12 5.80 2.89
CA THR A 572 2.16 6.18 1.48
C THR A 572 3.45 5.79 0.77
N SER A 573 4.50 5.42 1.51
CA SER A 573 5.85 5.14 0.98
C SER A 573 6.12 3.65 0.75
N CYS A 574 5.50 2.77 1.54
CA CYS A 574 5.78 1.34 1.57
C CYS A 574 4.68 0.53 0.88
N GLN A 575 5.04 -0.39 -0.03
CA GLN A 575 4.06 -1.22 -0.73
C GLN A 575 3.47 -2.32 0.15
N THR A 576 4.22 -2.76 1.18
CA THR A 576 3.79 -3.82 2.09
C THR A 576 3.15 -3.28 3.38
N GLY A 577 3.05 -1.96 3.55
CA GLY A 577 2.42 -1.35 4.73
C GLY A 577 3.23 -1.55 6.02
N ASN A 578 4.55 -1.32 5.98
CA ASN A 578 5.46 -1.43 7.12
C ASN A 578 5.46 -2.82 7.80
N THR A 579 5.45 -3.89 7.01
CA THR A 579 5.63 -5.27 7.49
C THR A 579 6.76 -5.96 6.76
N LEU A 580 7.31 -7.05 7.29
CA LEU A 580 8.46 -7.74 6.69
C LEU A 580 9.70 -6.85 6.69
N LEU A 581 10.02 -6.27 7.86
CA LEU A 581 11.19 -5.40 8.05
C LEU A 581 12.12 -5.97 9.12
N ASP A 582 13.42 -5.96 8.83
CA ASP A 582 14.45 -6.39 9.77
C ASP A 582 15.84 -5.80 9.46
N ARG A 583 16.25 -4.77 10.20
CA ARG A 583 17.58 -4.17 10.00
C ARG A 583 18.73 -5.10 10.36
N ALA A 584 18.49 -6.16 11.14
CA ALA A 584 19.54 -7.13 11.47
C ALA A 584 20.00 -7.92 10.23
N LEU A 585 19.17 -8.05 9.19
CA LEU A 585 19.58 -8.63 7.91
C LEU A 585 20.48 -7.69 7.10
N VAL A 586 20.43 -6.38 7.37
CA VAL A 586 21.26 -5.36 6.71
C VAL A 586 22.62 -5.24 7.40
N VAL A 587 22.62 -4.90 8.69
CA VAL A 587 23.83 -4.56 9.45
C VAL A 587 24.39 -5.69 10.30
N GLY A 588 23.61 -6.76 10.50
CA GLY A 588 23.98 -7.91 11.31
C GLY A 588 23.56 -7.78 12.77
N SER A 589 23.60 -8.93 13.45
CA SER A 589 23.40 -9.04 14.89
C SER A 589 24.17 -10.25 15.45
N ALA A 590 24.09 -10.49 16.75
CA ALA A 590 24.65 -11.69 17.37
C ALA A 590 24.02 -13.00 16.84
N ARG A 591 22.81 -12.95 16.24
CA ARG A 591 22.05 -14.14 15.81
C ARG A 591 22.10 -14.40 14.30
N VAL A 592 22.19 -13.34 13.51
CA VAL A 592 22.12 -13.40 12.05
C VAL A 592 23.18 -12.48 11.44
N PRO A 593 23.99 -12.95 10.46
CA PRO A 593 24.93 -12.09 9.75
C PRO A 593 24.17 -11.10 8.86
N GLY A 594 24.62 -9.85 8.84
CA GLY A 594 24.09 -8.83 7.94
C GLY A 594 24.76 -8.92 6.58
N TYR A 595 24.02 -8.55 5.53
CA TYR A 595 24.57 -8.52 4.19
C TYR A 595 25.72 -7.51 4.04
N PHE A 596 25.66 -6.37 4.73
CA PHE A 596 26.67 -5.28 4.66
C PHE A 596 27.55 -5.18 5.92
N THR A 597 27.67 -6.25 6.70
CA THR A 597 28.40 -6.20 7.98
C THR A 597 29.89 -5.86 7.81
N ASP A 598 30.52 -6.35 6.75
CA ASP A 598 31.92 -6.07 6.43
C ASP A 598 32.12 -4.63 5.93
N VAL A 599 31.25 -4.10 5.08
CA VAL A 599 31.26 -2.67 4.67
C VAL A 599 31.19 -1.76 5.90
N LEU A 600 30.30 -2.07 6.85
CA LEU A 600 30.16 -1.29 8.09
C LEU A 600 31.40 -1.41 8.99
N THR A 601 32.05 -2.58 9.02
CA THR A 601 33.28 -2.79 9.78
C THR A 601 34.42 -1.98 9.17
N ALA A 602 34.59 -2.04 7.85
CA ALA A 602 35.54 -1.25 7.09
C ALA A 602 35.32 0.25 7.30
N SER A 603 34.06 0.74 7.30
CA SER A 603 33.76 2.16 7.50
C SER A 603 34.20 2.65 8.89
N ARG A 604 33.96 1.82 9.92
CA ARG A 604 34.37 2.13 11.30
C ARG A 604 35.88 2.15 11.48
N GLU A 605 36.58 1.22 10.84
CA GLU A 605 38.05 1.16 10.86
C GLU A 605 38.64 2.36 10.14
N TYR A 606 38.10 2.72 8.96
CA TYR A 606 38.49 3.92 8.23
C TYR A 606 38.26 5.21 9.03
N ALA A 607 37.09 5.35 9.67
CA ALA A 607 36.79 6.49 10.53
C ALA A 607 37.74 6.56 11.74
N ALA A 608 38.05 5.41 12.36
CA ALA A 608 38.99 5.34 13.48
C ALA A 608 40.42 5.72 13.06
N ALA A 609 40.88 5.24 11.90
CA ALA A 609 42.18 5.59 11.34
C ALA A 609 42.28 7.09 11.01
N THR A 610 41.25 7.65 10.38
CA THR A 610 41.19 9.08 10.04
C THR A 610 41.27 9.98 11.27
N VAL A 611 40.66 9.57 12.39
CA VAL A 611 40.74 10.32 13.67
C VAL A 611 42.12 10.19 14.32
N GLN A 612 42.85 9.12 14.05
CA GLN A 612 44.17 8.84 14.62
C GLN A 612 45.33 9.50 13.86
N GLY A 613 45.12 9.94 12.62
CA GLY A 613 46.10 10.68 11.81
C GLY A 613 46.82 9.79 10.82
#